data_AF-A0A0N0TBV2-F1
#
_entry.id   AF-A0A0N0TBV2-F1
#
_cell.length_a   1.000
_cell.length_b   1.000
_cell.length_c   1.000
_cell.angle_alpha   90.00
_cell.angle_beta   90.00
_cell.angle_gamma   90.00
#
_symmetry.space_group_name_H-M   'P 1'
#
loop_
_entity.id
_entity.type
_entity.pdbx_description
1 polymer ?
#
loop_
_entity_poly.entity_id
_entity_poly.type
_entity_poly.pdbx_seq_one_letter_code
_entity_poly.pdbx_strand_id
1 'polypeptide(L)'
;RAEESDGIPCTTDPDELVAWVRDLDVVTVFATYAAVGLGKLQQAHKAGLPVWDLMIVDEAHRTSGDGLKPWAAVHHQSRIPAVRRLYMTATPRVWEAEGEQPRLVASMDEDSPVFGPVAYELKLSEAVRRGVVAPYQVVCLDIRDPDLYAALAEEAAGADRVRGARLAALQTGLLTAAARERLRRILTFHSRVSEAEAMARGVSLVAARLVEDDPETFPPVERVWAEWLHGDHAPGYRREVLEEFASDFIGGARSGIRAAVRVLSSVKVLGEGVDTAQCDAVAFCDARGSMVDIVQMVGRALRVNPGEGKLASLVVPVFLGPDEDADDLLTSDAYGTLAKVLGALRAHDADTIEAFADPRQRSGRRSGDEDAQVVWSGVVLGGGDDAGQDQGAEDQGQDVGDGAEADEGVGDDVWVSQAAAGLLRFSSPRDPALVAQFVRLRVIDPEKAYWRRGIAAATRWRRENGGGQLRVPYDYVMGESESGSGDKGESGGG
;
A
#
# COMPACT_ATOMS: atom_id res chain seq x y z
N ARG A 1 -18.86 23.98 -0.41
CA ARG A 1 -19.74 25.14 -0.16
C ARG A 1 -20.21 25.08 1.29
N ALA A 2 -20.82 26.14 1.83
CA ALA A 2 -21.40 26.10 3.19
C ALA A 2 -22.53 25.06 3.34
N GLU A 3 -23.20 24.71 2.24
CA GLU A 3 -24.18 23.61 2.14
C GLU A 3 -23.54 22.20 2.24
N GLU A 4 -22.20 22.10 2.22
CA GLU A 4 -21.44 20.84 2.12
C GLU A 4 -20.43 20.68 3.28
N SER A 5 -20.47 21.55 4.29
CA SER A 5 -19.46 21.63 5.36
C SER A 5 -19.94 21.15 6.73
N ASP A 6 -21.03 20.38 6.79
CA ASP A 6 -21.62 19.81 8.02
C ASP A 6 -21.78 20.82 9.18
N GLY A 7 -22.10 22.08 8.84
CA GLY A 7 -22.31 23.19 9.77
C GLY A 7 -21.07 24.03 10.09
N ILE A 8 -19.89 23.67 9.61
CA ILE A 8 -18.65 24.45 9.79
C ILE A 8 -18.67 25.69 8.89
N PRO A 9 -18.45 26.92 9.41
CA PRO A 9 -18.32 28.13 8.60
C PRO A 9 -17.21 27.99 7.55
N CYS A 10 -17.52 28.26 6.28
CA CYS A 10 -16.59 28.10 5.17
C CYS A 10 -16.64 29.31 4.23
N THR A 11 -15.54 30.04 4.13
CA THR A 11 -15.39 31.19 3.23
C THR A 11 -14.30 30.97 2.17
N THR A 12 -14.36 31.77 1.09
CA THR A 12 -13.23 31.99 0.17
C THR A 12 -12.85 33.46 0.07
N ASP A 13 -13.42 34.31 0.92
CA ASP A 13 -13.14 35.75 1.02
C ASP A 13 -12.12 36.01 2.14
N PRO A 14 -10.97 36.66 1.84
CA PRO A 14 -9.97 37.01 2.85
C PRO A 14 -10.49 37.95 3.94
N ASP A 15 -11.38 38.89 3.60
CA ASP A 15 -11.85 39.92 4.53
C ASP A 15 -12.93 39.36 5.48
N GLU A 16 -13.73 38.40 5.00
CA GLU A 16 -14.65 37.62 5.83
C GLU A 16 -13.89 36.78 6.86
N LEU A 17 -12.79 36.12 6.46
CA LEU A 17 -11.92 35.40 7.40
C LEU A 17 -11.33 36.33 8.48
N VAL A 18 -10.87 37.52 8.11
CA VAL A 18 -10.36 38.52 9.06
C VAL A 18 -11.46 39.03 10.00
N ALA A 19 -12.70 39.12 9.54
CA ALA A 19 -13.84 39.46 10.38
C ALA A 19 -14.20 38.34 11.37
N TRP A 20 -14.21 37.08 10.93
CA TRP A 20 -14.59 35.93 11.76
C TRP A 20 -13.64 35.69 12.94
N VAL A 21 -12.33 35.91 12.78
CA VAL A 21 -11.35 35.62 13.84
C VAL A 21 -11.10 36.79 14.82
N ARG A 22 -11.63 37.98 14.53
CA ARG A 22 -11.23 39.23 15.21
C ARG A 22 -11.39 39.19 16.72
N ASP A 23 -12.49 38.60 17.18
CA ASP A 23 -12.94 38.62 18.57
C ASP A 23 -12.83 37.21 19.21
N LEU A 24 -11.90 36.37 18.72
CA LEU A 24 -11.66 35.00 19.20
C LEU A 24 -10.25 34.86 19.82
N ASP A 25 -10.18 34.44 21.09
CA ASP A 25 -8.91 34.17 21.78
C ASP A 25 -8.17 32.94 21.23
N VAL A 26 -8.92 31.97 20.68
CA VAL A 26 -8.38 30.73 20.09
C VAL A 26 -9.19 30.39 18.84
N VAL A 27 -8.51 30.12 17.72
CA VAL A 27 -9.15 29.72 16.47
C VAL A 27 -8.31 28.70 15.70
N THR A 28 -8.97 27.70 15.12
CA THR A 28 -8.38 26.70 14.23
C THR A 28 -8.96 26.90 12.83
N VAL A 29 -8.13 27.22 11.85
CA VAL A 29 -8.56 27.44 10.46
C VAL A 29 -8.01 26.35 9.56
N PHE A 30 -8.91 25.53 9.01
CA PHE A 30 -8.58 24.54 8.00
C PHE A 30 -8.54 25.21 6.62
N ALA A 31 -7.39 25.12 5.93
CA ALA A 31 -7.18 25.73 4.62
C ALA A 31 -6.59 24.72 3.63
N THR A 32 -7.07 24.76 2.38
CA THR A 32 -6.55 23.88 1.33
C THR A 32 -5.34 24.51 0.63
N TYR A 33 -4.45 23.67 0.08
CA TYR A 33 -3.37 24.14 -0.79
C TYR A 33 -3.87 24.94 -2.00
N ALA A 34 -5.11 24.74 -2.44
CA ALA A 34 -5.75 25.55 -3.46
C ALA A 34 -6.02 27.00 -2.97
N ALA A 35 -6.49 27.20 -1.73
CA ALA A 35 -6.65 28.53 -1.15
C ALA A 35 -5.30 29.26 -1.01
N VAL A 36 -4.24 28.54 -0.61
CA VAL A 36 -2.87 29.06 -0.59
C VAL A 36 -2.39 29.42 -2.00
N GLY A 37 -2.61 28.55 -2.99
CA GLY A 37 -2.20 28.78 -4.38
C GLY A 37 -2.93 29.95 -5.05
N LEU A 38 -4.19 30.17 -4.69
CA LEU A 38 -5.00 31.33 -5.12
C LEU A 38 -4.69 32.61 -4.31
N GLY A 39 -3.73 32.57 -3.39
CA GLY A 39 -3.27 33.74 -2.64
C GLY A 39 -4.17 34.20 -1.49
N LYS A 40 -5.15 33.39 -1.07
CA LYS A 40 -6.23 33.82 -0.16
C LYS A 40 -5.74 34.10 1.26
N LEU A 41 -4.94 33.22 1.87
CA LEU A 41 -4.36 33.50 3.20
C LEU A 41 -3.36 34.67 3.16
N GLN A 42 -2.63 34.80 2.05
CA GLN A 42 -1.68 35.89 1.81
C GLN A 42 -2.37 37.24 1.56
N GLN A 43 -3.64 37.24 1.14
CA GLN A 43 -4.52 38.41 1.12
C GLN A 43 -5.03 38.69 2.54
N ALA A 44 -5.47 37.68 3.28
CA ALA A 44 -6.01 37.85 4.64
C ALA A 44 -4.96 38.44 5.60
N HIS A 45 -3.72 37.93 5.60
CA HIS A 45 -2.63 38.53 6.40
C HIS A 45 -2.27 39.97 5.99
N LYS A 46 -2.53 40.38 4.73
CA LYS A 46 -2.40 41.78 4.31
C LYS A 46 -3.59 42.65 4.74
N ALA A 47 -4.77 42.06 4.88
CA ALA A 47 -5.98 42.69 5.39
C ALA A 47 -6.03 42.75 6.94
N GLY A 48 -5.07 42.13 7.63
CA GLY A 48 -4.92 42.22 9.09
C GLY A 48 -5.08 40.89 9.85
N LEU A 49 -5.12 39.73 9.16
CA LEU A 49 -5.15 38.43 9.83
C LEU A 49 -3.89 38.24 10.70
N PRO A 50 -4.02 37.92 12.00
CA PRO A 50 -2.89 37.73 12.91
C PRO A 50 -1.87 36.68 12.46
N VAL A 51 -0.70 36.67 13.12
CA VAL A 51 0.32 35.63 12.96
C VAL A 51 -0.18 34.33 13.59
N TRP A 52 -0.02 33.19 12.92
CA TRP A 52 -0.38 31.89 13.50
C TRP A 52 0.64 31.44 14.55
N ASP A 53 0.24 31.08 15.77
CA ASP A 53 1.14 30.47 16.75
C ASP A 53 1.70 29.12 16.27
N LEU A 54 0.86 28.34 15.60
CA LEU A 54 1.21 27.08 14.96
C LEU A 54 0.49 26.96 13.62
N MET A 55 1.24 26.70 12.56
CA MET A 55 0.70 26.21 11.29
C MET A 55 1.09 24.75 11.08
N ILE A 56 0.09 23.88 10.89
CA ILE A 56 0.29 22.48 10.53
C ILE A 56 0.22 22.35 9.00
N VAL A 57 1.21 21.72 8.40
CA VAL A 57 1.36 21.52 6.95
C VAL A 57 1.26 20.03 6.68
N ASP A 58 0.04 19.54 6.50
CA ASP A 58 -0.25 18.12 6.23
C ASP A 58 0.03 17.74 4.77
N GLU A 59 0.39 16.48 4.55
CA GLU A 59 1.00 15.96 3.32
C GLU A 59 2.09 16.88 2.75
N ALA A 60 3.03 17.29 3.62
CA ALA A 60 4.14 18.19 3.33
C ALA A 60 4.97 17.77 2.10
N HIS A 61 5.02 16.49 1.75
CA HIS A 61 5.66 16.00 0.52
C HIS A 61 5.07 16.63 -0.76
N ARG A 62 3.80 17.11 -0.74
CA ARG A 62 3.16 17.84 -1.85
C ARG A 62 3.76 19.24 -2.03
N THR A 63 4.40 19.77 -1.00
CA THR A 63 5.11 21.06 -1.00
C THR A 63 6.59 20.93 -1.39
N SER A 64 7.19 19.74 -1.24
CA SER A 64 8.54 19.43 -1.74
C SER A 64 8.67 19.60 -3.27
N GLY A 65 9.88 19.92 -3.74
CA GLY A 65 10.17 20.25 -5.13
C GLY A 65 10.04 21.74 -5.44
N ASP A 66 9.65 22.08 -6.67
CA ASP A 66 9.77 23.45 -7.21
C ASP A 66 9.10 24.57 -6.35
N GLY A 67 9.92 25.39 -5.69
CA GLY A 67 9.49 26.52 -4.86
C GLY A 67 8.82 27.68 -5.63
N LEU A 68 8.83 27.66 -6.97
CA LEU A 68 8.02 28.59 -7.78
C LEU A 68 6.53 28.22 -7.78
N LYS A 69 6.16 27.01 -7.35
CA LYS A 69 4.76 26.55 -7.27
C LYS A 69 3.94 27.44 -6.32
N PRO A 70 2.71 27.84 -6.68
CA PRO A 70 1.92 28.78 -5.86
C PRO A 70 1.71 28.37 -4.40
N TRP A 71 1.65 27.06 -4.13
CA TRP A 71 1.45 26.50 -2.78
C TRP A 71 2.71 26.47 -1.90
N ALA A 72 3.92 26.62 -2.45
CA ALA A 72 5.17 26.77 -1.68
C ALA A 72 5.18 28.02 -0.77
N ALA A 73 4.17 28.90 -0.91
CA ALA A 73 3.95 30.04 -0.02
C ALA A 73 3.86 29.68 1.48
N VAL A 74 3.53 28.43 1.84
CA VAL A 74 3.51 27.97 3.25
C VAL A 74 4.88 28.11 3.93
N HIS A 75 5.98 27.93 3.20
CA HIS A 75 7.34 28.03 3.73
C HIS A 75 7.78 29.48 4.00
N HIS A 76 7.10 30.46 3.39
CA HIS A 76 7.57 31.84 3.37
C HIS A 76 6.89 32.69 4.45
N GLN A 77 7.64 33.00 5.51
CA GLN A 77 7.20 33.84 6.63
C GLN A 77 6.65 35.22 6.21
N SER A 78 7.16 35.79 5.12
CA SER A 78 6.69 37.06 4.54
C SER A 78 5.40 36.95 3.70
N ARG A 79 4.89 35.73 3.47
CA ARG A 79 3.65 35.45 2.73
C ARG A 79 2.55 34.89 3.63
N ILE A 80 2.91 33.97 4.53
CA ILE A 80 2.04 33.38 5.55
C ILE A 80 2.83 33.38 6.88
N PRO A 81 2.67 34.40 7.74
CA PRO A 81 3.37 34.48 9.01
C PRO A 81 2.91 33.41 10.00
N ALA A 82 3.86 32.64 10.55
CA ALA A 82 3.62 31.71 11.65
C ALA A 82 4.80 31.72 12.64
N VAL A 83 4.54 31.58 13.94
CA VAL A 83 5.57 31.46 14.99
C VAL A 83 6.23 30.07 14.93
N ARG A 84 5.44 29.02 14.69
CA ARG A 84 5.90 27.63 14.52
C ARG A 84 5.26 27.00 13.29
N ARG A 85 5.99 26.09 12.64
CA ARG A 85 5.48 25.21 11.57
C ARG A 85 5.71 23.77 12.01
N LEU A 86 4.68 22.93 11.87
CA LEU A 86 4.80 21.48 11.98
C LEU A 86 4.49 20.90 10.60
N TYR A 87 5.45 20.21 10.00
CA TYR A 87 5.27 19.52 8.74
C TYR A 87 4.94 18.06 9.00
N MET A 88 3.88 17.55 8.39
CA MET A 88 3.43 16.17 8.55
C MET A 88 3.34 15.49 7.19
N THR A 89 3.85 14.27 7.09
CA THR A 89 3.59 13.36 5.96
C THR A 89 4.00 11.94 6.32
N ALA A 90 3.47 10.96 5.60
CA ALA A 90 4.02 9.61 5.60
C ALA A 90 5.27 9.49 4.69
N THR A 91 5.32 10.22 3.56
CA THR A 91 6.33 10.05 2.49
C THR A 91 7.33 11.21 2.42
N PRO A 92 8.42 11.23 3.22
CA PRO A 92 9.48 12.21 3.01
C PRO A 92 10.06 12.03 1.59
N ARG A 93 9.94 13.07 0.76
CA ARG A 93 10.38 13.03 -0.64
C ARG A 93 11.79 13.60 -0.78
N VAL A 94 12.73 12.71 -1.10
CA VAL A 94 13.99 13.08 -1.77
C VAL A 94 13.70 13.17 -3.27
N TRP A 95 14.01 14.32 -3.88
CA TRP A 95 13.87 14.53 -5.32
C TRP A 95 15.24 14.62 -5.99
N GLU A 96 15.69 13.52 -6.61
CA GLU A 96 16.63 13.64 -7.73
C GLU A 96 15.83 13.98 -9.00
N ALA A 97 16.29 14.98 -9.75
CA ALA A 97 15.60 15.44 -10.95
C ALA A 97 16.26 14.88 -12.22
N GLU A 98 15.50 14.19 -13.06
CA GLU A 98 15.96 13.75 -14.38
C GLU A 98 16.21 14.97 -15.29
N GLY A 99 17.48 15.19 -15.65
CA GLY A 99 17.92 16.28 -16.52
C GLY A 99 19.42 16.56 -16.38
N GLU A 100 20.00 17.37 -17.28
CA GLU A 100 21.45 17.65 -17.29
C GLU A 100 21.97 18.42 -16.06
N GLN A 101 21.08 18.96 -15.22
CA GLN A 101 21.43 19.52 -13.91
C GLN A 101 20.38 19.14 -12.86
N PRO A 102 20.70 18.28 -11.88
CA PRO A 102 19.77 17.97 -10.79
C PRO A 102 19.60 19.20 -9.90
N ARG A 103 18.37 19.73 -9.81
CA ARG A 103 18.00 20.75 -8.84
C ARG A 103 17.22 20.14 -7.68
N LEU A 104 17.90 19.97 -6.55
CA LEU A 104 17.29 19.66 -5.26
C LEU A 104 16.54 20.91 -4.76
N VAL A 105 15.27 21.13 -5.19
CA VAL A 105 14.58 22.41 -4.92
C VAL A 105 14.03 22.51 -3.49
N ALA A 106 13.61 21.39 -2.89
CA ALA A 106 13.38 21.25 -1.45
C ALA A 106 13.33 19.75 -1.09
N SER A 107 14.32 19.26 -0.35
CA SER A 107 14.28 17.93 0.28
C SER A 107 13.80 18.02 1.72
N MET A 108 13.29 16.90 2.25
CA MET A 108 12.80 16.76 3.63
C MET A 108 13.84 16.13 4.57
N ASP A 109 15.12 16.22 4.22
CA ASP A 109 16.26 15.73 5.03
C ASP A 109 16.34 16.47 6.39
N GLU A 110 17.00 15.88 7.38
CA GLU A 110 17.05 16.41 8.76
C GLU A 110 17.65 17.83 8.87
N ASP A 111 18.63 18.14 8.02
CA ASP A 111 19.29 19.45 7.92
C ASP A 111 18.48 20.49 7.09
N SER A 112 17.27 20.15 6.63
CA SER A 112 16.53 20.99 5.67
C SER A 112 16.14 22.36 6.26
N PRO A 113 16.63 23.49 5.71
CA PRO A 113 16.33 24.83 6.23
C PRO A 113 14.88 25.28 5.97
N VAL A 114 14.08 24.45 5.29
CA VAL A 114 12.67 24.69 4.98
C VAL A 114 11.75 23.91 5.92
N PHE A 115 12.09 22.64 6.20
CA PHE A 115 11.26 21.73 6.99
C PHE A 115 11.69 21.65 8.47
N GLY A 116 12.98 21.84 8.76
CA GLY A 116 13.55 21.64 10.09
C GLY A 116 13.76 20.16 10.43
N PRO A 117 14.30 19.87 11.63
CA PRO A 117 14.62 18.51 12.06
C PRO A 117 13.37 17.67 12.30
N VAL A 118 13.51 16.35 12.14
CA VAL A 118 12.46 15.37 12.45
C VAL A 118 12.17 15.37 13.95
N ALA A 119 11.00 15.86 14.33
CA ALA A 119 10.59 15.92 15.74
C ALA A 119 10.10 14.57 16.30
N TYR A 120 9.60 13.69 15.43
CA TYR A 120 9.16 12.33 15.75
C TYR A 120 9.00 11.52 14.45
N GLU A 121 9.35 10.23 14.48
CA GLU A 121 9.08 9.25 13.42
C GLU A 121 8.29 8.08 14.01
N LEU A 122 7.42 7.45 13.21
CA LEU A 122 6.80 6.17 13.52
C LEU A 122 6.87 5.27 12.29
N LYS A 123 7.82 4.33 12.28
CA LYS A 123 7.99 3.34 11.20
C LYS A 123 6.76 2.44 11.08
N LEU A 124 6.51 1.90 9.87
CA LEU A 124 5.34 1.05 9.64
C LEU A 124 5.38 -0.24 10.48
N SER A 125 6.52 -0.93 10.53
CA SER A 125 6.78 -2.08 11.39
C SER A 125 6.57 -1.80 12.86
N GLU A 126 6.86 -0.58 13.33
CA GLU A 126 6.53 -0.16 14.69
C GLU A 126 5.03 0.08 14.88
N ALA A 127 4.35 0.73 13.94
CA ALA A 127 2.89 0.89 13.98
C ALA A 127 2.16 -0.47 14.00
N VAL A 128 2.67 -1.47 13.27
CA VAL A 128 2.20 -2.87 13.31
C VAL A 128 2.46 -3.50 14.69
N ARG A 129 3.70 -3.43 15.22
CA ARG A 129 4.03 -3.96 16.56
C ARG A 129 3.20 -3.33 17.69
N ARG A 130 2.90 -2.03 17.59
CA ARG A 130 2.04 -1.28 18.52
C ARG A 130 0.54 -1.53 18.32
N GLY A 131 0.13 -2.33 17.32
CA GLY A 131 -1.28 -2.62 17.01
C GLY A 131 -2.08 -1.43 16.46
N VAL A 132 -1.41 -0.37 16.01
CA VAL A 132 -2.02 0.86 15.47
C VAL A 132 -2.53 0.65 14.04
N VAL A 133 -1.90 -0.27 13.30
CA VAL A 133 -2.29 -0.68 11.95
C VAL A 133 -2.19 -2.20 11.80
N ALA A 134 -2.88 -2.77 10.81
CA ALA A 134 -2.83 -4.19 10.53
C ALA A 134 -1.42 -4.61 10.05
N PRO A 135 -0.92 -5.81 10.46
CA PRO A 135 0.05 -6.52 9.64
C PRO A 135 -0.51 -6.76 8.23
N TYR A 136 0.36 -6.94 7.24
CA TYR A 136 -0.04 -7.13 5.85
C TYR A 136 0.50 -8.42 5.23
N GLN A 137 0.11 -8.69 3.99
CA GLN A 137 0.77 -9.63 3.08
C GLN A 137 0.67 -9.10 1.64
N VAL A 138 1.75 -9.19 0.87
CA VAL A 138 1.75 -8.89 -0.57
C VAL A 138 1.43 -10.18 -1.33
N VAL A 139 0.33 -10.19 -2.07
CA VAL A 139 -0.17 -11.35 -2.82
C VAL A 139 0.06 -11.11 -4.30
N CYS A 140 1.11 -11.73 -4.85
CA CYS A 140 1.41 -11.68 -6.27
C CYS A 140 0.50 -12.66 -7.01
N LEU A 141 -0.34 -12.12 -7.88
CA LEU A 141 -1.34 -12.83 -8.66
C LEU A 141 -0.81 -12.98 -10.09
N ASP A 142 -0.23 -14.14 -10.38
CA ASP A 142 0.22 -14.54 -11.71
C ASP A 142 -1.02 -14.78 -12.61
N ILE A 143 -1.19 -13.96 -13.65
CA ILE A 143 -2.31 -14.02 -14.61
C ILE A 143 -1.75 -14.42 -15.98
N ARG A 144 -2.21 -15.56 -16.51
CA ARG A 144 -2.04 -15.96 -17.91
C ARG A 144 -3.42 -16.01 -18.54
N ASP A 145 -3.65 -15.20 -19.57
CA ASP A 145 -4.95 -15.04 -20.22
C ASP A 145 -4.78 -15.06 -21.75
N PRO A 146 -5.25 -16.12 -22.44
CA PRO A 146 -5.04 -16.25 -23.89
C PRO A 146 -5.66 -15.12 -24.72
N ASP A 147 -6.81 -14.59 -24.31
CA ASP A 147 -7.53 -13.54 -25.05
C ASP A 147 -6.78 -12.20 -24.96
N LEU A 148 -6.14 -11.91 -23.82
CA LEU A 148 -5.23 -10.77 -23.67
C LEU A 148 -4.02 -10.88 -24.61
N TYR A 149 -3.39 -12.04 -24.72
CA TYR A 149 -2.22 -12.20 -25.59
C TYR A 149 -2.59 -12.27 -27.08
N ALA A 150 -3.76 -12.82 -27.43
CA ALA A 150 -4.32 -12.70 -28.77
C ALA A 150 -4.59 -11.23 -29.14
N ALA A 151 -5.20 -10.46 -28.24
CA ALA A 151 -5.43 -9.03 -28.45
C ALA A 151 -4.11 -8.23 -28.58
N LEU A 152 -3.08 -8.55 -27.79
CA LEU A 152 -1.75 -7.92 -27.87
C LEU A 152 -0.97 -8.27 -29.15
N ALA A 153 -1.27 -9.41 -29.79
CA ALA A 153 -0.67 -9.80 -31.06
C ALA A 153 -1.31 -9.06 -32.27
N GLU A 154 -2.57 -8.64 -32.15
CA GLU A 154 -3.30 -7.92 -33.20
C GLU A 154 -3.27 -6.38 -33.02
N GLU A 155 -3.28 -5.89 -31.78
CA GLU A 155 -3.48 -4.48 -31.43
C GLU A 155 -2.46 -4.00 -30.39
N ALA A 156 -2.08 -2.72 -30.47
CA ALA A 156 -1.17 -2.12 -29.50
C ALA A 156 -1.76 -2.12 -28.07
N ALA A 157 -0.91 -2.20 -27.04
CA ALA A 157 -1.31 -2.23 -25.63
C ALA A 157 -2.16 -1.02 -25.14
N GLY A 158 -2.28 0.03 -25.97
CA GLY A 158 -3.16 1.19 -25.77
C GLY A 158 -4.53 1.12 -26.47
N ALA A 159 -4.90 -0.01 -27.08
CA ALA A 159 -6.19 -0.20 -27.75
C ALA A 159 -7.32 -0.67 -26.80
N ASP A 160 -8.57 -0.51 -27.21
CA ASP A 160 -9.73 -0.84 -26.37
C ASP A 160 -9.98 -2.35 -26.21
N ARG A 161 -9.70 -3.16 -27.23
CA ARG A 161 -9.78 -4.62 -27.12
C ARG A 161 -8.79 -5.16 -26.10
N VAL A 162 -7.54 -4.68 -26.16
CA VAL A 162 -6.49 -5.05 -25.18
C VAL A 162 -6.86 -4.58 -23.77
N ARG A 163 -7.39 -3.36 -23.60
CA ARG A 163 -7.95 -2.91 -22.31
C ARG A 163 -9.04 -3.84 -21.79
N GLY A 164 -10.00 -4.20 -22.66
CA GLY A 164 -11.12 -5.07 -22.31
C GLY A 164 -10.66 -6.46 -21.86
N ALA A 165 -9.79 -7.10 -22.65
CA ALA A 165 -9.21 -8.40 -22.32
C ALA A 165 -8.40 -8.35 -21.01
N ARG A 166 -7.57 -7.30 -20.81
CA ARG A 166 -6.82 -7.10 -19.56
C ARG A 166 -7.74 -6.97 -18.34
N LEU A 167 -8.87 -6.26 -18.47
CA LEU A 167 -9.84 -6.12 -17.39
C LEU A 167 -10.59 -7.42 -17.11
N ALA A 168 -10.95 -8.20 -18.12
CA ALA A 168 -11.56 -9.52 -17.95
C ALA A 168 -10.60 -10.50 -17.24
N ALA A 169 -9.35 -10.59 -17.71
CA ALA A 169 -8.28 -11.37 -17.10
C ALA A 169 -8.08 -11.01 -15.61
N LEU A 170 -8.10 -9.70 -15.32
CA LEU A 170 -7.98 -9.15 -13.97
C LEU A 170 -9.20 -9.46 -13.08
N GLN A 171 -10.43 -9.43 -13.61
CA GLN A 171 -11.64 -9.82 -12.89
C GLN A 171 -11.60 -11.30 -12.49
N THR A 172 -11.26 -12.17 -13.44
CA THR A 172 -11.09 -13.62 -13.23
C THR A 172 -10.02 -13.90 -12.19
N GLY A 173 -8.84 -13.30 -12.33
CA GLY A 173 -7.74 -13.43 -11.37
C GLY A 173 -8.11 -12.91 -9.98
N LEU A 174 -8.80 -11.78 -9.89
CA LEU A 174 -9.16 -11.17 -8.59
C LEU A 174 -10.20 -12.02 -7.83
N LEU A 175 -11.21 -12.55 -8.51
CA LEU A 175 -12.19 -13.47 -7.90
C LEU A 175 -11.54 -14.80 -7.51
N THR A 176 -10.60 -15.30 -8.30
CA THR A 176 -9.78 -16.48 -7.96
C THR A 176 -8.92 -16.24 -6.71
N ALA A 177 -8.30 -15.06 -6.60
CA ALA A 177 -7.58 -14.66 -5.38
C ALA A 177 -8.52 -14.46 -4.18
N ALA A 178 -9.72 -13.93 -4.39
CA ALA A 178 -10.72 -13.75 -3.35
C ALA A 178 -11.17 -15.08 -2.73
N ALA A 179 -11.44 -16.10 -3.56
CA ALA A 179 -11.78 -17.44 -3.09
C ALA A 179 -10.61 -18.10 -2.34
N ARG A 180 -9.40 -18.11 -2.93
CA ARG A 180 -8.21 -18.79 -2.38
C ARG A 180 -7.70 -18.16 -1.08
N GLU A 181 -7.59 -16.84 -1.04
CA GLU A 181 -7.08 -16.08 0.12
C GLU A 181 -8.20 -15.58 1.06
N ARG A 182 -9.45 -15.98 0.81
CA ARG A 182 -10.65 -15.64 1.61
C ARG A 182 -10.90 -14.14 1.77
N LEU A 183 -10.61 -13.36 0.72
CA LEU A 183 -10.73 -11.90 0.71
C LEU A 183 -12.21 -11.51 0.52
N ARG A 184 -12.85 -10.96 1.55
CA ARG A 184 -14.29 -10.62 1.51
C ARG A 184 -14.55 -9.21 0.98
N ARG A 185 -13.76 -8.22 1.38
CA ARG A 185 -13.94 -6.80 0.99
C ARG A 185 -12.67 -6.27 0.34
N ILE A 186 -12.74 -6.11 -0.98
CA ILE A 186 -11.61 -5.77 -1.85
C ILE A 186 -11.82 -4.38 -2.43
N LEU A 187 -10.81 -3.53 -2.32
CA LEU A 187 -10.78 -2.22 -2.97
C LEU A 187 -9.77 -2.21 -4.12
N THR A 188 -10.22 -1.83 -5.31
CA THR A 188 -9.45 -1.87 -6.56
C THR A 188 -9.23 -0.44 -7.08
N PHE A 189 -8.04 -0.15 -7.59
CA PHE A 189 -7.65 1.20 -8.00
C PHE A 189 -7.22 1.27 -9.47
N HIS A 190 -7.91 2.12 -10.23
CA HIS A 190 -7.79 2.19 -11.70
C HIS A 190 -7.36 3.57 -12.16
N SER A 191 -6.73 3.66 -13.33
CA SER A 191 -6.20 4.92 -13.86
C SER A 191 -7.26 5.79 -14.56
N ARG A 192 -8.36 5.19 -15.03
CA ARG A 192 -9.48 5.85 -15.72
C ARG A 192 -10.83 5.49 -15.11
N VAL A 193 -11.76 6.44 -15.15
CA VAL A 193 -13.15 6.26 -14.71
C VAL A 193 -13.82 5.08 -15.44
N SER A 194 -13.64 5.00 -16.76
CA SER A 194 -14.12 3.89 -17.59
C SER A 194 -13.51 2.53 -17.24
N GLU A 195 -12.27 2.48 -16.73
CA GLU A 195 -11.63 1.23 -16.31
C GLU A 195 -12.22 0.74 -14.98
N ALA A 196 -12.51 1.64 -14.03
CA ALA A 196 -13.20 1.30 -12.77
C ALA A 196 -14.68 0.92 -12.96
N GLU A 197 -15.40 1.62 -13.84
CA GLU A 197 -16.79 1.28 -14.19
C GLU A 197 -16.85 -0.10 -14.86
N ALA A 198 -15.99 -0.35 -15.87
CA ALA A 198 -15.91 -1.65 -16.53
C ALA A 198 -15.47 -2.77 -15.56
N MET A 199 -14.57 -2.46 -14.60
CA MET A 199 -14.20 -3.39 -13.53
C MET A 199 -15.43 -3.82 -12.73
N ALA A 200 -16.19 -2.86 -12.16
CA ALA A 200 -17.36 -3.17 -11.35
C ALA A 200 -18.45 -3.92 -12.14
N ARG A 201 -18.78 -3.45 -13.34
CA ARG A 201 -19.82 -4.06 -14.20
C ARG A 201 -19.48 -5.48 -14.63
N GLY A 202 -18.20 -5.79 -14.89
CA GLY A 202 -17.78 -7.13 -15.32
C GLY A 202 -17.60 -8.15 -14.19
N VAL A 203 -17.34 -7.72 -12.94
CA VAL A 203 -17.19 -8.64 -11.80
C VAL A 203 -18.38 -9.59 -11.65
N SER A 204 -19.62 -9.11 -11.74
CA SER A 204 -20.81 -9.97 -11.65
C SER A 204 -20.94 -10.93 -12.84
N LEU A 205 -20.53 -10.53 -14.04
CA LEU A 205 -20.55 -11.38 -15.24
C LEU A 205 -19.49 -12.49 -15.18
N VAL A 206 -18.31 -12.18 -14.63
CA VAL A 206 -17.24 -13.17 -14.43
C VAL A 206 -17.56 -14.11 -13.27
N ALA A 207 -18.12 -13.59 -12.17
CA ALA A 207 -18.59 -14.41 -11.05
C ALA A 207 -19.66 -15.43 -11.49
N ALA A 208 -20.60 -15.03 -12.35
CA ALA A 208 -21.61 -15.94 -12.90
C ALA A 208 -21.02 -17.10 -13.72
N ARG A 209 -19.92 -16.88 -14.46
CA ARG A 209 -19.20 -17.94 -15.18
C ARG A 209 -18.41 -18.83 -14.23
N LEU A 210 -17.65 -18.23 -13.31
CA LEU A 210 -16.81 -18.96 -12.38
C LEU A 210 -17.61 -19.91 -11.47
N VAL A 211 -18.84 -19.56 -11.09
CA VAL A 211 -19.74 -20.47 -10.33
C VAL A 211 -20.48 -21.49 -11.22
N GLU A 212 -20.53 -21.29 -12.54
CA GLU A 212 -20.98 -22.31 -13.50
C GLU A 212 -19.86 -23.35 -13.75
N ASP A 213 -18.59 -22.92 -13.80
CA ASP A 213 -17.41 -23.77 -13.97
C ASP A 213 -17.01 -24.53 -12.68
N ASP A 214 -17.01 -23.86 -11.50
CA ASP A 214 -16.64 -24.44 -10.20
C ASP A 214 -17.51 -23.87 -9.04
N PRO A 215 -18.70 -24.45 -8.78
CA PRO A 215 -19.61 -24.02 -7.72
C PRO A 215 -19.16 -24.36 -6.29
N GLU A 216 -18.09 -25.15 -6.12
CA GLU A 216 -17.54 -25.49 -4.79
C GLU A 216 -16.50 -24.44 -4.34
N THR A 217 -15.70 -23.92 -5.28
CA THR A 217 -14.73 -22.83 -5.02
C THR A 217 -15.39 -21.46 -5.00
N PHE A 218 -16.32 -21.18 -5.91
CA PHE A 218 -16.84 -19.82 -6.11
C PHE A 218 -18.22 -19.59 -5.48
N PRO A 219 -18.46 -18.43 -4.85
CA PRO A 219 -19.75 -18.13 -4.26
C PRO A 219 -20.83 -17.85 -5.34
N PRO A 220 -22.12 -18.16 -5.07
CA PRO A 220 -23.23 -17.73 -5.90
C PRO A 220 -23.20 -16.23 -6.20
N VAL A 221 -23.55 -15.85 -7.44
CA VAL A 221 -23.43 -14.48 -7.94
C VAL A 221 -24.26 -13.47 -7.13
N GLU A 222 -25.36 -13.91 -6.53
CA GLU A 222 -26.21 -13.11 -5.63
C GLU A 222 -25.47 -12.71 -4.34
N ARG A 223 -24.36 -13.38 -4.02
CA ARG A 223 -23.47 -13.08 -2.88
C ARG A 223 -22.21 -12.31 -3.28
N VAL A 224 -22.09 -11.92 -4.56
CA VAL A 224 -21.00 -11.08 -5.09
C VAL A 224 -21.53 -9.69 -5.40
N TRP A 225 -20.99 -8.68 -4.72
CA TRP A 225 -21.33 -7.28 -4.95
C TRP A 225 -20.16 -6.54 -5.58
N ALA A 226 -20.42 -5.65 -6.52
CA ALA A 226 -19.42 -4.76 -7.09
C ALA A 226 -20.01 -3.40 -7.45
N GLU A 227 -19.28 -2.34 -7.14
CA GLU A 227 -19.64 -0.96 -7.50
C GLU A 227 -18.37 -0.10 -7.71
N TRP A 228 -18.55 1.14 -8.19
CA TRP A 228 -17.44 2.03 -8.52
C TRP A 228 -17.69 3.50 -8.11
N LEU A 229 -16.61 4.24 -7.81
CA LEU A 229 -16.66 5.64 -7.37
C LEU A 229 -15.60 6.53 -8.05
N HIS A 230 -16.05 7.67 -8.59
CA HIS A 230 -15.22 8.74 -9.16
C HIS A 230 -15.64 10.14 -8.67
N GLY A 231 -14.87 11.17 -9.07
CA GLY A 231 -14.90 12.53 -8.49
C GLY A 231 -16.27 13.18 -8.44
N ASP A 232 -17.06 12.99 -9.50
CA ASP A 232 -18.29 13.73 -9.76
C ASP A 232 -19.54 13.03 -9.18
N HIS A 233 -19.37 11.85 -8.54
CA HIS A 233 -20.42 11.21 -7.77
C HIS A 233 -20.83 12.07 -6.56
N ALA A 234 -22.13 12.30 -6.41
CA ALA A 234 -22.69 13.12 -5.34
C ALA A 234 -22.29 12.60 -3.94
N PRO A 235 -22.07 13.48 -2.94
CA PRO A 235 -21.66 13.07 -1.59
C PRO A 235 -22.60 12.05 -0.92
N GLY A 236 -23.92 12.14 -1.17
CA GLY A 236 -24.91 11.17 -0.71
C GLY A 236 -24.66 9.76 -1.25
N TYR A 237 -24.67 9.61 -2.58
CA TYR A 237 -24.40 8.33 -3.25
C TYR A 237 -23.02 7.76 -2.88
N ARG A 238 -21.98 8.61 -2.75
CA ARG A 238 -20.68 8.17 -2.25
C ARG A 238 -20.77 7.56 -0.85
N ARG A 239 -21.54 8.18 0.07
CA ARG A 239 -21.77 7.64 1.41
C ARG A 239 -22.54 6.32 1.38
N GLU A 240 -23.63 6.25 0.61
CA GLU A 240 -24.48 5.06 0.45
C GLU A 240 -23.69 3.84 -0.06
N VAL A 241 -22.87 4.02 -1.10
CA VAL A 241 -22.00 2.95 -1.66
C VAL A 241 -20.94 2.48 -0.66
N LEU A 242 -20.45 3.38 0.21
CA LEU A 242 -19.45 3.05 1.23
C LEU A 242 -20.05 2.34 2.45
N GLU A 243 -21.24 2.74 2.88
CA GLU A 243 -22.02 2.03 3.90
C GLU A 243 -22.39 0.61 3.44
N GLU A 244 -22.81 0.46 2.18
CA GLU A 244 -23.07 -0.84 1.56
C GLU A 244 -21.78 -1.66 1.38
N PHE A 245 -20.63 -1.06 1.02
CA PHE A 245 -19.34 -1.76 0.97
C PHE A 245 -18.87 -2.28 2.34
N ALA A 246 -19.13 -1.52 3.40
CA ALA A 246 -18.79 -1.91 4.77
C ALA A 246 -19.68 -3.06 5.32
N SER A 247 -20.93 -3.15 4.85
CA SER A 247 -21.95 -4.09 5.33
C SER A 247 -21.65 -5.57 5.04
N ASP A 248 -21.82 -6.45 6.03
CA ASP A 248 -21.84 -7.92 5.84
C ASP A 248 -23.00 -8.40 4.94
N PHE A 249 -24.04 -7.58 4.70
CA PHE A 249 -25.27 -7.95 4.00
C PHE A 249 -25.55 -7.08 2.77
N ILE A 250 -25.84 -7.73 1.63
CA ILE A 250 -26.09 -7.07 0.34
C ILE A 250 -27.49 -6.46 0.34
N GLY A 251 -27.60 -5.14 0.11
CA GLY A 251 -28.87 -4.41 0.22
C GLY A 251 -29.30 -4.18 1.67
N GLY A 252 -28.32 -4.09 2.58
CA GLY A 252 -28.52 -3.92 4.02
C GLY A 252 -29.06 -5.15 4.76
N ALA A 253 -28.97 -5.13 6.10
CA ALA A 253 -29.22 -6.28 6.97
C ALA A 253 -30.62 -6.91 6.89
N ARG A 254 -31.60 -6.26 6.26
CA ARG A 254 -32.96 -6.79 6.07
C ARG A 254 -33.11 -7.74 4.88
N SER A 255 -32.11 -7.83 3.98
CA SER A 255 -32.16 -8.77 2.85
C SER A 255 -31.90 -10.22 3.26
N GLY A 256 -31.14 -10.43 4.36
CA GLY A 256 -30.61 -11.74 4.75
C GLY A 256 -29.46 -12.25 3.86
N ILE A 257 -29.15 -11.58 2.75
CA ILE A 257 -28.12 -12.00 1.78
C ILE A 257 -26.74 -11.62 2.31
N ARG A 258 -26.07 -12.53 3.02
CA ARG A 258 -24.70 -12.28 3.49
C ARG A 258 -23.71 -12.29 2.32
N ALA A 259 -22.99 -11.18 2.13
CA ALA A 259 -21.94 -11.06 1.12
C ALA A 259 -20.89 -12.18 1.28
N ALA A 260 -20.36 -12.64 0.16
CA ALA A 260 -19.18 -13.50 0.11
C ALA A 260 -17.96 -12.69 -0.35
N VAL A 261 -18.12 -11.92 -1.42
CA VAL A 261 -17.11 -11.00 -1.96
C VAL A 261 -17.75 -9.66 -2.31
N ARG A 262 -17.08 -8.57 -1.95
CA ARG A 262 -17.39 -7.19 -2.34
C ARG A 262 -16.19 -6.56 -3.05
N VAL A 263 -16.40 -5.99 -4.23
CA VAL A 263 -15.37 -5.32 -5.02
C VAL A 263 -15.75 -3.84 -5.24
N LEU A 264 -15.11 -2.93 -4.52
CA LEU A 264 -15.25 -1.49 -4.77
C LEU A 264 -14.16 -1.04 -5.76
N SER A 265 -14.50 -0.26 -6.78
CA SER A 265 -13.58 0.19 -7.82
C SER A 265 -13.42 1.72 -7.79
N SER A 266 -12.21 2.22 -7.55
CA SER A 266 -11.97 3.65 -7.32
C SER A 266 -11.03 4.29 -8.33
N VAL A 267 -11.32 5.56 -8.65
CA VAL A 267 -10.43 6.47 -9.37
C VAL A 267 -10.29 7.76 -8.58
N LYS A 268 -9.15 7.91 -7.90
CA LYS A 268 -8.71 9.12 -7.15
C LYS A 268 -9.62 9.61 -6.01
N VAL A 269 -10.81 9.04 -5.81
CA VAL A 269 -11.80 9.54 -4.82
C VAL A 269 -11.63 9.02 -3.41
N LEU A 270 -11.04 7.84 -3.23
CA LEU A 270 -10.79 7.29 -1.89
C LEU A 270 -9.42 7.71 -1.31
N GLY A 271 -8.73 8.64 -1.99
CA GLY A 271 -7.49 9.24 -1.49
C GLY A 271 -7.71 10.04 -0.21
N GLU A 272 -8.82 10.77 -0.09
CA GLU A 272 -9.06 11.70 1.03
C GLU A 272 -10.48 11.49 1.61
N GLY A 273 -10.61 11.51 2.94
CA GLY A 273 -11.90 11.59 3.66
C GLY A 273 -12.71 10.30 3.87
N VAL A 274 -12.37 9.16 3.27
CA VAL A 274 -13.14 7.90 3.43
C VAL A 274 -12.49 6.94 4.42
N ASP A 275 -13.30 6.30 5.28
CA ASP A 275 -12.84 5.18 6.10
C ASP A 275 -12.90 3.84 5.36
N THR A 276 -11.82 3.10 5.50
CA THR A 276 -11.56 1.82 4.84
C THR A 276 -11.08 0.76 5.83
N ALA A 277 -11.29 0.95 7.14
CA ALA A 277 -10.99 -0.07 8.15
C ALA A 277 -11.63 -1.42 7.81
N GLN A 278 -12.84 -1.40 7.26
CA GLN A 278 -13.57 -2.59 6.77
C GLN A 278 -13.02 -3.21 5.47
N CYS A 279 -11.92 -2.71 4.90
CA CYS A 279 -11.35 -3.24 3.65
C CYS A 279 -10.29 -4.32 3.94
N ASP A 280 -10.56 -5.59 3.62
CA ASP A 280 -9.66 -6.70 3.89
C ASP A 280 -8.46 -6.74 2.89
N ALA A 281 -8.65 -6.25 1.66
CA ALA A 281 -7.62 -6.27 0.62
C ALA A 281 -7.64 -5.04 -0.30
N VAL A 282 -6.46 -4.62 -0.79
CA VAL A 282 -6.30 -3.60 -1.84
C VAL A 282 -5.60 -4.21 -3.06
N ALA A 283 -6.16 -4.00 -4.25
CA ALA A 283 -5.61 -4.49 -5.51
C ALA A 283 -5.03 -3.37 -6.39
N PHE A 284 -3.78 -3.54 -6.81
CA PHE A 284 -3.02 -2.61 -7.64
C PHE A 284 -3.30 -2.83 -9.13
N CYS A 285 -4.54 -2.58 -9.54
CA CYS A 285 -5.01 -2.84 -10.91
C CYS A 285 -4.25 -2.02 -11.97
N ASP A 286 -3.93 -0.75 -11.70
CA ASP A 286 -3.06 0.07 -12.56
C ASP A 286 -1.88 0.71 -11.82
N ALA A 287 -0.66 0.20 -12.08
CA ALA A 287 0.60 0.73 -11.56
C ALA A 287 1.06 2.06 -12.22
N ARG A 288 0.11 2.89 -12.66
CA ARG A 288 0.31 4.22 -13.25
C ARG A 288 0.24 5.35 -12.20
N GLY A 289 -0.21 5.05 -10.98
CA GLY A 289 -0.13 5.97 -9.84
C GLY A 289 1.32 6.30 -9.47
N SER A 290 1.51 7.44 -8.81
CA SER A 290 2.80 7.79 -8.22
C SER A 290 3.05 6.97 -6.95
N MET A 291 4.30 6.98 -6.46
CA MET A 291 4.67 6.34 -5.19
C MET A 291 3.78 6.83 -4.02
N VAL A 292 3.38 8.10 -4.01
CA VAL A 292 2.47 8.67 -3.01
C VAL A 292 1.09 8.02 -3.08
N ASP A 293 0.52 7.87 -4.28
CA ASP A 293 -0.80 7.25 -4.46
C ASP A 293 -0.76 5.80 -3.95
N ILE A 294 0.31 5.05 -4.27
CA ILE A 294 0.55 3.68 -3.79
C ILE A 294 0.59 3.63 -2.26
N VAL A 295 1.30 4.55 -1.60
CA VAL A 295 1.38 4.62 -0.13
C VAL A 295 0.03 4.97 0.50
N GLN A 296 -0.67 5.97 -0.04
CA GLN A 296 -2.00 6.33 0.44
C GLN A 296 -2.97 5.14 0.30
N MET A 297 -2.89 4.39 -0.79
CA MET A 297 -3.64 3.14 -1.00
C MET A 297 -3.28 2.03 0.01
N VAL A 298 -1.99 1.81 0.31
CA VAL A 298 -1.55 0.88 1.37
C VAL A 298 -2.12 1.31 2.71
N GLY A 299 -1.94 2.57 3.12
CA GLY A 299 -2.42 3.09 4.40
C GLY A 299 -3.95 3.06 4.56
N ARG A 300 -4.73 2.90 3.47
CA ARG A 300 -6.16 2.59 3.52
C ARG A 300 -6.43 1.11 3.84
N ALA A 301 -5.65 0.17 3.29
CA ALA A 301 -5.75 -1.25 3.61
C ALA A 301 -5.39 -1.55 5.07
N LEU A 302 -4.36 -0.88 5.60
CA LEU A 302 -3.81 -1.18 6.93
C LEU A 302 -4.62 -0.61 8.10
N ARG A 303 -5.71 0.13 7.85
CA ARG A 303 -6.62 0.59 8.93
C ARG A 303 -7.25 -0.59 9.65
N VAL A 304 -7.35 -0.49 10.98
CA VAL A 304 -7.96 -1.49 11.87
C VAL A 304 -8.88 -0.82 12.87
N ASN A 305 -9.89 -1.54 13.32
CA ASN A 305 -10.51 -1.27 14.62
C ASN A 305 -9.66 -1.96 15.71
N PRO A 306 -9.50 -1.35 16.91
CA PRO A 306 -8.78 -1.99 18.01
C PRO A 306 -9.32 -3.39 18.33
N GLY A 307 -8.45 -4.40 18.32
CA GLY A 307 -8.82 -5.80 18.58
C GLY A 307 -9.35 -6.59 17.37
N GLU A 308 -9.44 -6.02 16.17
CA GLU A 308 -10.03 -6.69 14.98
C GLU A 308 -9.21 -7.89 14.45
N GLY A 309 -7.93 -8.03 14.82
CA GLY A 309 -7.09 -9.18 14.44
C GLY A 309 -6.81 -9.31 12.94
N LYS A 310 -7.02 -8.22 12.18
CA LYS A 310 -6.99 -8.15 10.72
C LYS A 310 -5.59 -8.34 10.13
N LEU A 311 -5.49 -9.11 9.04
CA LEU A 311 -4.34 -9.19 8.13
C LEU A 311 -4.73 -8.55 6.79
N ALA A 312 -4.06 -7.44 6.41
CA ALA A 312 -4.40 -6.70 5.19
C ALA A 312 -3.69 -7.27 3.95
N SER A 313 -4.43 -7.57 2.88
CA SER A 313 -3.84 -8.19 1.67
C SER A 313 -3.61 -7.18 0.53
N LEU A 314 -2.37 -7.04 0.10
CA LEU A 314 -1.94 -6.15 -1.00
C LEU A 314 -1.80 -6.98 -2.29
N VAL A 315 -2.86 -7.05 -3.09
CA VAL A 315 -2.93 -7.88 -4.31
C VAL A 315 -2.25 -7.17 -5.48
N VAL A 316 -1.23 -7.81 -6.04
CA VAL A 316 -0.43 -7.30 -7.16
C VAL A 316 -0.59 -8.21 -8.38
N PRO A 317 -1.35 -7.79 -9.41
CA PRO A 317 -1.45 -8.52 -10.67
C PRO A 317 -0.13 -8.51 -11.45
N VAL A 318 0.26 -9.69 -11.93
CA VAL A 318 1.43 -9.93 -12.78
C VAL A 318 0.92 -10.64 -14.04
N PHE A 319 0.90 -9.94 -15.18
CA PHE A 319 0.43 -10.50 -16.45
C PHE A 319 1.61 -11.17 -17.15
N LEU A 320 1.57 -12.50 -17.29
CA LEU A 320 2.65 -13.32 -17.85
C LEU A 320 2.27 -13.89 -19.21
N GLY A 321 3.19 -13.79 -20.17
CA GLY A 321 3.03 -14.38 -21.51
C GLY A 321 2.79 -15.89 -21.46
N PRO A 322 2.22 -16.49 -22.52
CA PRO A 322 1.88 -17.92 -22.54
C PRO A 322 3.05 -18.81 -22.13
N ASP A 323 4.23 -18.55 -22.72
CA ASP A 323 5.48 -19.29 -22.50
C ASP A 323 6.49 -18.55 -21.60
N GLU A 324 6.11 -17.42 -20.98
CA GLU A 324 7.00 -16.64 -20.11
C GLU A 324 7.33 -17.41 -18.82
N ASP A 325 8.60 -17.56 -18.46
CA ASP A 325 8.97 -18.18 -17.17
C ASP A 325 8.67 -17.20 -16.03
N ALA A 326 7.88 -17.65 -15.06
CA ALA A 326 7.47 -16.87 -13.92
C ALA A 326 8.55 -16.79 -12.81
N ASP A 327 9.67 -17.49 -12.99
CA ASP A 327 10.87 -17.35 -12.16
C ASP A 327 11.84 -16.26 -12.68
N ASP A 328 11.62 -15.69 -13.89
CA ASP A 328 12.44 -14.61 -14.49
C ASP A 328 12.15 -13.21 -13.88
N LEU A 329 11.95 -13.16 -12.56
CA LEU A 329 11.62 -11.99 -11.73
C LEU A 329 12.53 -10.76 -11.98
N LEU A 330 13.82 -10.99 -12.27
CA LEU A 330 14.82 -9.93 -12.45
C LEU A 330 14.70 -9.19 -13.79
N THR A 331 14.19 -9.87 -14.80
CA THR A 331 14.28 -9.48 -16.22
C THR A 331 12.92 -9.19 -16.83
N SER A 332 11.86 -9.92 -16.44
CA SER A 332 10.50 -9.67 -16.89
C SER A 332 9.97 -8.31 -16.42
N ASP A 333 9.29 -7.56 -17.30
CA ASP A 333 8.63 -6.30 -16.94
C ASP A 333 7.24 -6.49 -16.30
N ALA A 334 6.68 -7.70 -16.31
CA ALA A 334 5.43 -8.01 -15.61
C ALA A 334 5.53 -7.72 -14.10
N TYR A 335 6.70 -7.99 -13.51
CA TYR A 335 7.01 -7.69 -12.11
C TYR A 335 7.33 -6.21 -11.83
N GLY A 336 7.22 -5.32 -12.84
CA GLY A 336 7.40 -3.88 -12.67
C GLY A 336 6.42 -3.24 -11.70
N THR A 337 5.17 -3.73 -11.63
CA THR A 337 4.20 -3.32 -10.60
C THR A 337 4.66 -3.72 -9.20
N LEU A 338 5.13 -4.96 -9.04
CA LEU A 338 5.58 -5.50 -7.75
C LEU A 338 6.78 -4.72 -7.21
N ALA A 339 7.76 -4.43 -8.07
CA ALA A 339 8.92 -3.61 -7.70
C ALA A 339 8.51 -2.20 -7.23
N LYS A 340 7.53 -1.56 -7.90
CA LYS A 340 6.99 -0.26 -7.47
C LYS A 340 6.28 -0.32 -6.12
N VAL A 341 5.45 -1.35 -5.88
CA VAL A 341 4.71 -1.51 -4.61
C VAL A 341 5.67 -1.79 -3.45
N LEU A 342 6.65 -2.67 -3.63
CA LEU A 342 7.68 -2.95 -2.62
C LEU A 342 8.60 -1.74 -2.38
N GLY A 343 8.94 -0.97 -3.41
CA GLY A 343 9.73 0.26 -3.27
C GLY A 343 8.98 1.36 -2.52
N ALA A 344 7.67 1.48 -2.76
CA ALA A 344 6.81 2.38 -1.99
C ALA A 344 6.68 1.94 -0.52
N LEU A 345 6.60 0.64 -0.24
CA LEU A 345 6.61 0.12 1.14
C LEU A 345 7.96 0.39 1.84
N ARG A 346 9.09 0.20 1.14
CA ARG A 346 10.45 0.43 1.69
C ARG A 346 10.63 1.85 2.21
N ALA A 347 9.97 2.84 1.59
CA ALA A 347 10.00 4.24 2.01
C ALA A 347 9.42 4.53 3.41
N HIS A 348 8.82 3.54 4.08
CA HIS A 348 8.31 3.63 5.47
C HIS A 348 8.88 2.57 6.41
N ASP A 349 9.65 1.62 5.86
CA ASP A 349 9.97 0.36 6.51
C ASP A 349 11.11 -0.37 5.78
N ALA A 350 12.27 0.29 5.69
CA ALA A 350 13.45 -0.29 5.06
C ALA A 350 13.78 -1.67 5.66
N ASP A 351 13.78 -1.75 6.99
CA ASP A 351 14.11 -2.93 7.79
C ASP A 351 13.27 -4.16 7.37
N THR A 352 11.95 -3.97 7.20
CA THR A 352 11.00 -5.05 6.85
C THR A 352 11.13 -5.52 5.40
N ILE A 353 11.42 -4.61 4.46
CA ILE A 353 11.64 -4.98 3.06
C ILE A 353 13.03 -5.63 2.87
N GLU A 354 14.02 -5.18 3.63
CA GLU A 354 15.38 -5.73 3.61
C GLU A 354 15.45 -7.14 4.22
N ALA A 355 14.57 -7.46 5.18
CA ALA A 355 14.34 -8.83 5.63
C ALA A 355 13.92 -9.81 4.50
N PHE A 356 13.26 -9.34 3.43
CA PHE A 356 12.93 -10.21 2.27
C PHE A 356 14.17 -10.61 1.44
N ALA A 357 15.27 -9.87 1.57
CA ALA A 357 16.53 -10.17 0.91
C ALA A 357 17.41 -11.18 1.68
N ASP A 358 16.99 -11.63 2.87
CA ASP A 358 17.63 -12.73 3.60
C ASP A 358 16.87 -14.07 3.41
N PRO A 359 17.41 -15.03 2.63
CA PRO A 359 16.76 -16.33 2.44
C PRO A 359 16.58 -17.14 3.73
N ARG A 360 17.38 -16.88 4.77
CA ARG A 360 17.39 -17.68 6.02
C ARG A 360 16.14 -17.44 6.87
N GLN A 361 15.60 -16.22 6.83
CA GLN A 361 14.40 -15.84 7.60
C GLN A 361 13.13 -16.47 7.01
N ARG A 362 13.18 -16.90 5.73
CA ARG A 362 12.04 -17.45 4.99
C ARG A 362 11.95 -18.97 5.00
N SER A 363 12.95 -19.68 5.55
CA SER A 363 12.95 -21.15 5.66
C SER A 363 12.19 -21.72 6.87
N GLY A 364 11.57 -20.87 7.70
CA GLY A 364 10.70 -21.27 8.83
C GLY A 364 9.35 -21.86 8.40
N ARG A 365 9.36 -22.92 7.58
CA ARG A 365 8.14 -23.54 7.06
C ARG A 365 7.47 -24.43 8.11
N ARG A 366 6.27 -24.01 8.52
CA ARG A 366 5.29 -24.71 9.37
C ARG A 366 5.26 -26.23 9.09
N SER A 367 5.68 -27.03 10.08
CA SER A 367 5.64 -28.50 10.05
C SER A 367 4.75 -29.00 11.18
N GLY A 368 3.60 -29.59 10.84
CA GLY A 368 2.52 -29.89 11.78
C GLY A 368 1.27 -29.10 11.40
N ASP A 369 0.40 -29.73 10.61
CA ASP A 369 -0.94 -29.26 10.29
C ASP A 369 -1.92 -30.41 10.60
N GLU A 370 -1.95 -30.78 11.87
CA GLU A 370 -2.84 -31.77 12.51
C GLU A 370 -3.15 -31.24 13.92
N ASP A 371 -4.43 -31.11 14.25
CA ASP A 371 -5.03 -30.73 15.55
C ASP A 371 -4.36 -29.61 16.39
N ALA A 372 -4.77 -28.36 16.16
CA ALA A 372 -4.56 -27.25 17.08
C ALA A 372 -5.86 -26.46 17.34
N GLN A 373 -6.53 -26.71 18.46
CA GLN A 373 -7.59 -25.82 18.95
C GLN A 373 -7.01 -24.47 19.36
N VAL A 374 -7.55 -23.37 18.82
CA VAL A 374 -7.09 -22.01 19.17
C VAL A 374 -7.63 -21.62 20.54
N VAL A 375 -6.85 -21.89 21.59
CA VAL A 375 -7.07 -21.32 22.92
C VAL A 375 -6.56 -19.89 22.92
N TRP A 376 -7.45 -18.94 22.62
CA TRP A 376 -7.13 -17.51 22.74
C TRP A 376 -7.16 -17.13 24.23
N SER A 377 -6.00 -16.74 24.78
CA SER A 377 -5.87 -16.35 26.19
C SER A 377 -6.66 -15.05 26.45
N GLY A 378 -7.84 -15.18 27.05
CA GLY A 378 -8.79 -14.08 27.19
C GLY A 378 -8.27 -12.92 28.04
N VAL A 379 -8.33 -11.71 27.49
CA VAL A 379 -8.23 -10.47 28.27
C VAL A 379 -9.52 -10.32 29.07
N VAL A 380 -9.51 -10.74 30.34
CA VAL A 380 -10.63 -10.54 31.26
C VAL A 380 -10.66 -9.07 31.68
N LEU A 381 -11.58 -8.30 31.09
CA LEU A 381 -11.92 -6.97 31.59
C LEU A 381 -12.67 -7.12 32.93
N GLY A 382 -12.26 -6.34 33.93
CA GLY A 382 -12.75 -6.46 35.29
C GLY A 382 -14.13 -5.82 35.54
N GLY A 383 -14.80 -6.29 36.59
CA GLY A 383 -16.13 -5.85 37.04
C GLY A 383 -17.14 -7.01 37.04
N GLY A 384 -17.77 -7.37 38.16
CA GLY A 384 -17.62 -6.88 39.54
C GLY A 384 -18.38 -7.79 40.51
N ASP A 385 -18.35 -7.43 41.80
CA ASP A 385 -19.23 -7.81 42.94
C ASP A 385 -20.15 -9.06 42.74
N ASP A 386 -20.10 -10.12 43.55
CA ASP A 386 -20.32 -10.12 45.00
C ASP A 386 -20.15 -11.55 45.62
N ALA A 387 -20.15 -11.64 46.95
CA ALA A 387 -20.52 -12.79 47.80
C ALA A 387 -19.90 -14.19 47.57
N GLY A 388 -19.07 -14.65 48.52
CA GLY A 388 -18.71 -16.06 48.66
C GLY A 388 -17.64 -16.37 49.72
N GLN A 389 -18.06 -16.70 50.95
CA GLN A 389 -17.21 -17.32 51.98
C GLN A 389 -16.80 -18.75 51.50
N ASP A 390 -15.60 -19.26 51.77
CA ASP A 390 -15.24 -19.79 53.10
C ASP A 390 -13.69 -19.87 53.34
N GLN A 391 -13.28 -20.48 54.46
CA GLN A 391 -11.96 -20.41 55.11
C GLN A 391 -11.09 -21.67 54.89
N GLY A 392 -9.79 -21.56 55.19
CA GLY A 392 -9.04 -22.65 55.84
C GLY A 392 -7.59 -22.92 55.39
N ALA A 393 -6.64 -22.77 56.33
CA ALA A 393 -5.23 -23.25 56.35
C ALA A 393 -4.29 -22.72 55.21
N GLU A 394 -3.08 -22.18 55.46
CA GLU A 394 -1.93 -22.72 56.24
C GLU A 394 -1.33 -23.98 55.54
N ASP A 395 -0.01 -24.08 55.27
CA ASP A 395 1.06 -23.93 56.27
C ASP A 395 2.52 -23.71 55.71
N GLN A 396 3.39 -23.10 56.52
CA GLN A 396 4.87 -23.10 56.68
C GLN A 396 5.95 -23.10 55.53
N GLY A 397 7.02 -22.29 55.76
CA GLY A 397 8.43 -22.48 55.30
C GLY A 397 8.95 -21.50 54.22
N GLN A 398 9.95 -20.60 54.35
CA GLN A 398 11.24 -20.49 55.11
C GLN A 398 12.30 -21.55 54.71
N ASP A 399 13.62 -21.31 54.52
CA ASP A 399 14.53 -20.12 54.51
C ASP A 399 15.99 -20.59 54.11
N VAL A 400 17.07 -19.85 53.74
CA VAL A 400 17.44 -18.41 53.48
C VAL A 400 18.58 -18.36 52.42
N GLY A 401 18.77 -17.25 51.69
CA GLY A 401 20.07 -16.79 51.10
C GLY A 401 20.58 -17.42 49.79
N ASP A 402 21.60 -16.89 49.08
CA ASP A 402 22.36 -15.62 49.20
C ASP A 402 22.86 -15.20 47.78
N GLY A 403 23.36 -13.96 47.60
CA GLY A 403 23.38 -13.26 46.31
C GLY A 403 24.63 -13.36 45.40
N ALA A 404 24.46 -12.87 44.16
CA ALA A 404 25.51 -12.49 43.20
C ALA A 404 24.99 -11.36 42.28
N GLU A 405 25.85 -10.44 41.84
CA GLU A 405 25.48 -9.27 41.03
C GLU A 405 25.64 -9.49 39.51
N ALA A 406 24.89 -8.70 38.74
CA ALA A 406 25.07 -8.32 37.32
C ALA A 406 25.08 -9.41 36.22
N ASP A 407 24.05 -9.36 35.37
CA ASP A 407 24.24 -8.92 33.97
C ASP A 407 22.95 -8.27 33.41
N GLU A 408 23.05 -7.13 32.73
CA GLU A 408 21.90 -6.44 32.10
C GLU A 408 21.85 -6.75 30.58
N GLY A 409 21.47 -7.97 30.24
CA GLY A 409 21.33 -8.43 28.86
C GLY A 409 19.94 -8.18 28.25
N VAL A 410 19.78 -7.11 27.46
CA VAL A 410 18.56 -6.85 26.69
C VAL A 410 18.36 -7.93 25.60
N GLY A 411 17.19 -8.57 25.58
CA GLY A 411 16.87 -9.68 24.66
C GLY A 411 15.54 -9.49 23.92
N ASP A 412 15.48 -8.54 22.99
CA ASP A 412 14.24 -8.15 22.27
C ASP A 412 14.16 -8.70 20.81
N ASP A 413 15.22 -9.34 20.30
CA ASP A 413 15.32 -9.79 18.90
C ASP A 413 14.43 -11.01 18.53
N VAL A 414 13.92 -11.75 19.51
CA VAL A 414 13.36 -13.10 19.26
C VAL A 414 12.01 -13.05 18.52
N TRP A 415 11.15 -12.08 18.82
CA TRP A 415 9.76 -12.06 18.35
C TRP A 415 9.55 -11.55 16.91
N VAL A 416 10.49 -10.78 16.36
CA VAL A 416 10.36 -10.22 15.00
C VAL A 416 10.49 -11.31 13.92
N SER A 417 11.29 -12.34 14.19
CA SER A 417 11.72 -13.35 13.22
C SER A 417 10.59 -14.17 12.56
N GLN A 418 9.48 -14.43 13.26
CA GLN A 418 8.38 -15.26 12.71
C GLN A 418 7.38 -14.46 11.86
N ALA A 419 7.27 -13.14 12.04
CA ALA A 419 6.30 -12.32 11.32
C ALA A 419 6.71 -12.06 9.84
N ALA A 420 8.01 -12.00 9.56
CA ALA A 420 8.52 -11.80 8.20
C ALA A 420 8.22 -12.98 7.25
N ALA A 421 8.07 -14.19 7.79
CA ALA A 421 7.91 -15.46 7.05
C ALA A 421 6.51 -15.67 6.41
N GLY A 422 5.83 -14.59 6.01
CA GLY A 422 4.55 -14.63 5.30
C GLY A 422 4.24 -13.38 4.46
N LEU A 423 5.07 -12.32 4.54
CA LEU A 423 4.74 -10.97 4.09
C LEU A 423 4.78 -10.77 2.56
N LEU A 424 5.35 -11.72 1.80
CA LEU A 424 5.32 -11.76 0.34
C LEU A 424 5.01 -13.19 -0.13
N ARG A 425 3.89 -13.36 -0.84
CA ARG A 425 3.36 -14.63 -1.36
C ARG A 425 3.08 -14.52 -2.85
N PHE A 426 3.16 -15.64 -3.55
CA PHE A 426 2.90 -15.77 -4.99
C PHE A 426 1.84 -16.86 -5.21
N SER A 427 0.98 -16.69 -6.21
CA SER A 427 -0.05 -17.66 -6.59
C SER A 427 0.51 -19.01 -7.06
N SER A 428 1.75 -19.02 -7.56
CA SER A 428 2.53 -20.23 -7.79
C SER A 428 3.82 -20.19 -6.95
N PRO A 429 4.38 -21.33 -6.50
CA PRO A 429 5.63 -21.36 -5.76
C PRO A 429 6.79 -20.70 -6.52
N ARG A 430 7.69 -20.03 -5.78
CA ARG A 430 8.94 -19.41 -6.28
C ARG A 430 10.13 -19.89 -5.46
N ASP A 431 11.31 -19.97 -6.07
CA ASP A 431 12.57 -20.12 -5.32
C ASP A 431 12.79 -18.90 -4.39
N PRO A 432 12.93 -19.11 -3.06
CA PRO A 432 13.26 -18.03 -2.12
C PRO A 432 14.51 -17.22 -2.50
N ALA A 433 15.51 -17.86 -3.13
CA ALA A 433 16.73 -17.19 -3.56
C ALA A 433 16.48 -16.22 -4.74
N LEU A 434 15.64 -16.58 -5.71
CA LEU A 434 15.26 -15.69 -6.82
C LEU A 434 14.43 -14.50 -6.32
N VAL A 435 13.53 -14.71 -5.36
CA VAL A 435 12.77 -13.62 -4.74
C VAL A 435 13.69 -12.68 -3.93
N ALA A 436 14.66 -13.21 -3.19
CA ALA A 436 15.64 -12.40 -2.47
C ALA A 436 16.52 -11.58 -3.42
N GLN A 437 16.98 -12.16 -4.55
CA GLN A 437 17.67 -11.43 -5.61
C GLN A 437 16.78 -10.33 -6.22
N PHE A 438 15.50 -10.63 -6.48
CA PHE A 438 14.54 -9.67 -7.02
C PHE A 438 14.35 -8.45 -6.11
N VAL A 439 14.11 -8.65 -4.81
CA VAL A 439 13.97 -7.53 -3.87
C VAL A 439 15.28 -6.75 -3.79
N ARG A 440 16.43 -7.42 -3.71
CA ARG A 440 17.72 -6.74 -3.67
C ARG A 440 17.96 -5.87 -4.90
N LEU A 441 17.81 -6.42 -6.11
CA LEU A 441 18.24 -5.77 -7.36
C LEU A 441 17.16 -4.94 -8.07
N ARG A 442 15.91 -4.92 -7.56
CA ARG A 442 14.82 -4.07 -8.10
C ARG A 442 14.12 -3.20 -7.06
N VAL A 443 14.46 -3.32 -5.76
CA VAL A 443 13.79 -2.58 -4.66
C VAL A 443 14.78 -1.93 -3.69
N ILE A 444 15.81 -2.66 -3.24
CA ILE A 444 16.80 -2.16 -2.27
C ILE A 444 17.88 -1.34 -2.97
N ASP A 445 18.56 -1.97 -3.93
CA ASP A 445 19.57 -1.39 -4.81
C ASP A 445 19.03 -1.50 -6.27
N PRO A 446 18.26 -0.53 -6.79
CA PRO A 446 17.57 -0.67 -8.08
C PRO A 446 18.53 -0.64 -9.28
N GLU A 447 18.99 -1.82 -9.68
CA GLU A 447 20.06 -1.97 -10.65
C GLU A 447 19.61 -1.84 -12.12
N LYS A 448 20.52 -1.40 -12.99
CA LYS A 448 20.23 -1.19 -14.42
C LYS A 448 19.84 -2.51 -15.09
N ALA A 449 18.86 -2.48 -15.99
CA ALA A 449 18.30 -3.69 -16.62
C ALA A 449 19.37 -4.58 -17.31
N TYR A 450 20.42 -3.98 -17.88
CA TYR A 450 21.56 -4.71 -18.43
C TYR A 450 22.31 -5.55 -17.37
N TRP A 451 22.59 -4.96 -16.20
CA TRP A 451 23.24 -5.65 -15.09
C TRP A 451 22.36 -6.76 -14.50
N ARG A 452 21.05 -6.51 -14.37
CA ARG A 452 20.08 -7.52 -13.94
C ARG A 452 20.01 -8.71 -14.91
N ARG A 453 20.07 -8.48 -16.24
CA ARG A 453 20.21 -9.55 -17.25
C ARG A 453 21.50 -10.35 -17.05
N GLY A 454 22.63 -9.68 -16.78
CA GLY A 454 23.90 -10.34 -16.49
C GLY A 454 23.84 -11.26 -15.26
N ILE A 455 23.25 -10.80 -14.15
CA ILE A 455 23.08 -11.61 -12.93
C ILE A 455 22.09 -12.75 -13.13
N ALA A 456 20.99 -12.53 -13.86
CA ALA A 456 20.03 -13.58 -14.19
C ALA A 456 20.69 -14.70 -15.03
N ALA A 457 21.41 -14.34 -16.09
CA ALA A 457 22.16 -15.28 -16.92
C ALA A 457 23.22 -16.06 -16.12
N ALA A 458 24.01 -15.36 -15.29
CA ALA A 458 25.00 -15.99 -14.41
C ALA A 458 24.36 -16.96 -13.41
N THR A 459 23.19 -16.62 -12.85
CA THR A 459 22.46 -17.47 -11.91
C THR A 459 21.85 -18.69 -12.61
N ARG A 460 21.28 -18.53 -13.82
CA ARG A 460 20.74 -19.62 -14.63
C ARG A 460 21.84 -20.62 -15.02
N TRP A 461 22.95 -20.15 -15.58
CA TRP A 461 24.15 -20.98 -15.86
C TRP A 461 24.64 -21.72 -14.61
N ARG A 462 24.69 -21.05 -13.46
CA ARG A 462 25.12 -21.67 -12.21
C ARG A 462 24.19 -22.79 -11.74
N ARG A 463 22.87 -22.63 -11.93
CA ARG A 463 21.84 -23.64 -11.63
C ARG A 463 21.97 -24.86 -12.55
N GLU A 464 22.10 -24.63 -13.86
CA GLU A 464 22.07 -25.67 -14.89
C GLU A 464 23.39 -26.46 -14.98
N ASN A 465 24.53 -25.81 -14.78
CA ASN A 465 25.85 -26.44 -14.84
C ASN A 465 26.39 -26.92 -13.48
N GLY A 466 25.60 -26.77 -12.39
CA GLY A 466 25.94 -27.25 -11.04
C GLY A 466 27.20 -26.63 -10.41
N GLY A 467 27.72 -25.55 -10.99
CA GLY A 467 29.06 -25.04 -10.72
C GLY A 467 29.16 -24.16 -9.46
N GLY A 468 30.21 -24.37 -8.68
CA GLY A 468 30.65 -23.39 -7.66
C GLY A 468 31.30 -22.13 -8.26
N GLN A 469 31.52 -22.07 -9.57
CA GLN A 469 32.27 -21.02 -10.26
C GLN A 469 31.58 -20.66 -11.59
N LEU A 470 31.54 -19.37 -11.94
CA LEU A 470 31.02 -18.86 -13.21
C LEU A 470 32.03 -19.05 -14.36
N ARG A 471 32.42 -20.30 -14.62
CA ARG A 471 33.21 -20.66 -15.80
C ARG A 471 32.28 -20.85 -16.99
N VAL A 472 32.11 -19.80 -17.78
CA VAL A 472 31.33 -19.79 -19.02
C VAL A 472 32.30 -19.99 -20.20
N PRO A 473 32.02 -20.89 -21.16
CA PRO A 473 32.81 -21.01 -22.40
C PRO A 473 32.80 -19.70 -23.21
N TYR A 474 33.90 -19.41 -23.91
CA TYR A 474 34.06 -18.15 -24.68
C TYR A 474 33.11 -18.04 -25.89
N ASP A 475 32.56 -19.17 -26.31
CA ASP A 475 31.61 -19.38 -27.40
C ASP A 475 30.16 -19.58 -26.91
N TYR A 476 29.91 -19.55 -25.59
CA TYR A 476 28.57 -19.75 -25.03
C TYR A 476 27.72 -18.49 -25.16
N VAL A 477 26.70 -18.58 -26.02
CA VAL A 477 25.61 -17.59 -26.11
C VAL A 477 24.42 -18.12 -25.31
N MET A 478 24.00 -17.38 -24.29
CA MET A 478 22.67 -17.55 -23.69
C MET A 478 21.62 -17.35 -24.77
N GLY A 479 20.76 -18.34 -25.01
CA GLY A 479 19.64 -18.17 -25.93
C GLY A 479 18.75 -17.02 -25.48
N GLU A 480 18.50 -16.05 -26.37
CA GLU A 480 17.58 -14.95 -26.10
C GLU A 480 16.16 -15.51 -25.98
N SER A 481 15.52 -15.32 -24.83
CA SER A 481 14.06 -15.35 -24.75
C SER A 481 13.53 -14.10 -25.46
N GLU A 482 12.77 -14.29 -26.54
CA GLU A 482 12.33 -13.20 -27.43
C GLU A 482 11.28 -12.28 -26.75
N SER A 483 11.75 -11.32 -25.94
CA SER A 483 10.91 -10.26 -25.35
C SER A 483 11.61 -8.89 -25.42
N GLY A 484 11.61 -8.27 -26.61
CA GLY A 484 12.25 -6.96 -26.80
C GLY A 484 12.33 -6.44 -28.23
N SER A 485 11.25 -6.50 -29.02
CA SER A 485 11.25 -5.91 -30.36
C SER A 485 11.08 -4.38 -30.31
N GLY A 486 12.09 -3.65 -30.81
CA GLY A 486 11.91 -2.28 -31.30
C GLY A 486 12.49 -1.13 -30.50
N ASP A 487 13.81 -1.00 -30.47
CA ASP A 487 14.43 0.27 -30.88
C ASP A 487 15.75 0.03 -31.64
N LYS A 488 16.27 1.02 -32.38
CA LYS A 488 17.46 0.93 -33.23
C LYS A 488 18.49 2.00 -32.84
N GLY A 489 19.72 1.59 -32.52
CA GLY A 489 20.81 2.51 -32.20
C GLY A 489 22.20 1.95 -32.47
N GLU A 490 22.84 2.49 -33.50
CA GLU A 490 24.26 2.56 -33.89
C GLU A 490 25.35 1.65 -33.28
N SER A 491 26.31 1.31 -34.15
CA SER A 491 27.53 0.56 -33.86
C SER A 491 28.56 1.35 -33.03
N GLY A 492 29.11 0.73 -31.99
CA GLY A 492 30.35 1.15 -31.34
C GLY A 492 31.13 -0.07 -30.83
N GLY A 493 32.33 -0.31 -31.38
CA GLY A 493 33.22 -1.38 -30.93
C GLY A 493 34.24 -0.88 -29.90
N GLY A 494 34.53 -1.71 -28.89
CA GLY A 494 35.45 -1.41 -27.79
C GLY A 494 35.35 -2.46 -26.69
#